data_AF-A0A2K3MKP5-F1
#
_entry.id   AF-A0A2K3MKP5-F1
#
_cell.length_a   1.000
_cell.length_b   1.000
_cell.length_c   1.000
_cell.angle_alpha   90.00
_cell.angle_beta   90.00
_cell.angle_gamma   90.00
#
_symmetry.space_group_name_H-M   'P 1'
#
loop_
_entity.id
_entity.type
_entity.pdbx_description
1 polymer ?
#
loop_
_entity_poly.entity_id
_entity_poly.type
_entity_poly.pdbx_seq_one_letter_code
_entity_poly.pdbx_strand_id
1 'polypeptide(L)'
;MNLPKNSIENYADFHKKFIHQFVGFKHVKVTSTSLFSIRQNHAEPLCDYLARFNVAAIKVSNPNQEMFVAAFHNGLRAGHFNESLAQKPASAMQEINKRA
;
A
#
# COMPACT_ATOMS: atom_id res chain seq x y z
N MET A 1 -24.18 0.90 -12.34
CA MET A 1 -25.22 1.48 -13.22
C MET A 1 -24.58 1.83 -14.55
N ASN A 2 -25.13 1.38 -15.67
CA ASN A 2 -24.64 1.74 -17.00
C ASN A 2 -25.46 2.89 -17.56
N LEU A 3 -24.81 3.83 -18.26
CA LEU A 3 -25.51 4.93 -18.91
C LEU A 3 -26.33 4.41 -20.11
N PRO A 4 -27.55 4.95 -20.35
CA PRO A 4 -28.32 4.62 -21.55
C PRO A 4 -27.59 5.01 -22.84
N LYS A 5 -27.89 4.33 -23.95
CA LYS A 5 -27.35 4.70 -25.26
C LYS A 5 -27.74 6.14 -25.62
N ASN A 6 -26.80 6.89 -26.20
CA ASN A 6 -26.97 8.28 -26.63
C ASN A 6 -27.33 9.28 -25.51
N SER A 7 -27.07 8.95 -24.24
CA SER A 7 -27.41 9.83 -23.11
C SER A 7 -26.38 10.92 -22.81
N ILE A 8 -25.43 11.18 -23.72
CA ILE A 8 -24.38 12.18 -23.59
C ILE A 8 -24.54 13.14 -24.77
N GLU A 9 -25.03 14.33 -24.49
CA GLU A 9 -25.36 15.31 -25.54
C GLU A 9 -24.21 16.25 -25.86
N ASN A 10 -23.33 16.48 -24.89
CA ASN A 10 -22.18 17.37 -25.01
C ASN A 10 -21.11 17.07 -23.95
N TYR A 11 -19.98 17.78 -24.03
CA TYR A 11 -18.86 17.61 -23.12
C TYR A 11 -19.22 17.90 -21.65
N ALA A 12 -20.04 18.92 -21.38
CA ALA A 12 -20.43 19.26 -20.01
C ALA A 12 -21.29 18.15 -19.37
N ASP A 13 -22.18 17.55 -20.16
CA ASP A 13 -23.00 16.42 -19.74
C ASP A 13 -22.17 15.14 -19.52
N PHE A 14 -21.20 14.86 -20.41
CA PHE A 14 -20.20 13.81 -20.18
C PHE A 14 -19.45 14.01 -18.87
N HIS A 15 -18.89 15.21 -18.66
CA HIS A 15 -18.10 15.54 -17.48
C HIS A 15 -18.92 15.34 -16.20
N LYS A 16 -20.16 15.83 -16.18
CA LYS A 16 -21.08 15.65 -15.04
C LYS A 16 -21.35 14.19 -14.75
N LYS A 17 -21.66 13.37 -15.77
CA LYS A 17 -21.94 11.94 -15.60
C LYS A 17 -20.70 11.14 -15.20
N PHE A 18 -19.53 11.48 -15.75
CA PHE A 18 -18.25 10.91 -15.37
C PHE A 18 -17.96 11.19 -13.90
N ILE A 19 -17.99 12.45 -13.48
CA ILE A 19 -17.78 12.84 -12.07
C ILE A 19 -18.83 12.17 -11.18
N HIS A 20 -20.10 12.13 -11.54
CA HIS A 20 -21.14 11.43 -10.76
C HIS A 20 -20.84 9.93 -10.58
N GLN A 21 -20.36 9.26 -11.63
CA GLN A 21 -19.99 7.84 -11.58
C GLN A 21 -18.75 7.59 -10.70
N PHE A 22 -17.83 8.55 -10.63
CA PHE A 22 -16.55 8.42 -9.91
C PHE A 22 -16.49 9.16 -8.56
N VAL A 23 -17.47 9.99 -8.21
CA VAL A 23 -17.56 10.75 -6.94
C VAL A 23 -17.69 9.83 -5.72
N GLY A 24 -18.28 8.66 -5.92
CA GLY A 24 -18.34 7.60 -4.90
C GLY A 24 -17.03 6.83 -4.72
N PHE A 25 -16.13 6.88 -5.71
CA PHE A 25 -14.75 6.39 -5.57
C PHE A 25 -13.91 7.45 -4.87
N LYS A 26 -14.31 7.84 -3.66
CA LYS A 26 -13.35 8.40 -2.71
C LYS A 26 -12.34 7.29 -2.49
N HIS A 27 -11.17 7.41 -3.11
CA HIS A 27 -10.02 6.56 -2.83
C HIS A 27 -9.90 6.54 -1.30
N VAL A 28 -10.27 5.41 -0.67
CA VAL A 28 -10.15 5.27 0.77
C VAL A 28 -8.68 5.58 1.02
N LYS A 29 -8.41 6.64 1.78
CA LYS A 29 -7.02 7.04 2.05
C LYS A 29 -6.37 5.85 2.72
N VAL A 30 -5.48 5.18 2.00
CA VAL A 30 -4.67 4.11 2.56
C VAL A 30 -3.70 4.82 3.49
N THR A 31 -3.84 4.57 4.78
CA THR A 31 -3.03 5.18 5.84
C THR A 31 -1.82 4.31 6.12
N SER A 32 -0.76 4.90 6.67
CA SER A 32 0.41 4.11 7.10
C SER A 32 0.05 3.01 8.11
N THR A 33 -1.00 3.20 8.91
CA THR A 33 -1.53 2.18 9.84
C THR A 33 -2.07 0.95 9.14
N SER A 34 -2.58 1.05 7.90
CA SER A 34 -3.09 -0.13 7.19
C SER A 34 -1.98 -1.11 6.82
N LEU A 35 -0.72 -0.67 6.72
CA LEU A 35 0.42 -1.54 6.44
C LEU A 35 0.67 -2.56 7.54
N PHE A 36 0.24 -2.30 8.79
CA PHE A 36 0.31 -3.27 9.88
C PHE A 36 -0.57 -4.49 9.62
N SER A 37 -1.55 -4.45 8.72
CA SER A 37 -2.30 -5.66 8.37
C SER A 37 -1.48 -6.67 7.54
N ILE A 38 -0.36 -6.24 6.96
CA ILE A 38 0.46 -7.08 6.09
C ILE A 38 1.38 -7.92 6.99
N ARG A 39 1.25 -9.24 6.88
CA ARG A 39 2.09 -10.23 7.58
C ARG A 39 2.81 -11.09 6.56
N GLN A 40 4.02 -11.51 6.89
CA GLN A 40 4.75 -12.55 6.18
C GLN A 40 4.16 -13.91 6.56
N ASN A 41 3.71 -14.66 5.55
CA ASN A 41 3.17 -15.99 5.79
C ASN A 41 4.27 -17.01 6.10
N HIS A 42 3.93 -18.12 6.76
CA HIS A 42 4.91 -19.14 7.12
C HIS A 42 5.66 -19.72 5.92
N ALA A 43 4.98 -19.96 4.80
CA ALA A 43 5.58 -20.49 3.57
C ALA A 43 6.10 -19.41 2.62
N GLU A 44 5.98 -18.12 2.98
CA GLU A 44 6.30 -17.03 2.08
C GLU A 44 7.79 -16.60 2.20
N PRO A 45 8.54 -16.62 1.10
CA PRO A 45 9.89 -16.07 1.05
C PRO A 45 9.92 -14.58 1.40
N LEU A 46 11.04 -14.12 1.98
CA LEU A 46 11.21 -12.71 2.35
C LEU A 46 11.04 -11.76 1.15
N CYS A 47 11.55 -12.15 -0.02
CA CYS A 47 11.46 -11.36 -1.24
C CYS A 47 10.00 -11.09 -1.65
N ASP A 48 9.15 -12.11 -1.58
CA ASP A 48 7.73 -12.00 -1.94
C ASP A 48 6.97 -11.12 -0.94
N TYR A 49 7.23 -11.30 0.36
CA TYR A 49 6.68 -10.42 1.40
C TYR A 49 7.10 -8.97 1.18
N LEU A 50 8.38 -8.73 0.91
CA LEU A 50 8.93 -7.40 0.65
C LEU A 50 8.29 -6.75 -0.58
N ALA A 51 8.11 -7.51 -1.66
CA ALA A 51 7.44 -7.03 -2.86
C ALA A 51 5.98 -6.62 -2.58
N ARG A 52 5.21 -7.46 -1.88
CA ARG A 52 3.82 -7.13 -1.49
C ARG A 52 3.75 -5.90 -0.60
N PHE A 53 4.64 -5.82 0.39
CA PHE A 53 4.70 -4.68 1.30
C PHE A 53 5.00 -3.39 0.54
N ASN A 54 6.00 -3.40 -0.36
CA ASN A 54 6.37 -2.24 -1.18
C ASN A 54 5.21 -1.78 -2.09
N VAL A 55 4.48 -2.71 -2.71
CA VAL A 55 3.29 -2.38 -3.51
C VAL A 55 2.20 -1.71 -2.67
N ALA A 56 2.00 -2.15 -1.42
CA ALA A 56 1.04 -1.52 -0.52
C ALA A 56 1.52 -0.15 -0.03
N ALA A 57 2.81 0.00 0.27
CA ALA A 57 3.41 1.24 0.74
C ALA A 57 3.28 2.38 -0.29
N ILE A 58 3.41 2.07 -1.59
CA ILE A 58 3.23 3.05 -2.68
C ILE A 58 1.81 3.65 -2.71
N LYS A 59 0.81 2.91 -2.22
CA LYS A 59 -0.60 3.36 -2.24
C LYS A 59 -0.95 4.28 -1.07
N VAL A 60 -0.06 4.45 -0.10
CA VAL A 60 -0.29 5.26 1.10
C VAL A 60 -0.27 6.75 0.74
N SER A 61 -1.32 7.48 1.11
CA SER A 61 -1.46 8.90 0.74
C SER A 61 -0.55 9.85 1.53
N ASN A 62 -0.20 9.51 2.78
CA ASN A 62 0.66 10.29 3.66
C ASN A 62 1.82 9.41 4.16
N PRO A 63 2.89 9.24 3.37
CA PRO A 63 3.98 8.33 3.72
C PRO A 63 4.72 8.78 4.97
N ASN A 64 5.00 7.84 5.86
CA ASN A 64 5.85 8.02 7.03
C ASN A 64 6.84 6.84 7.08
N GLN A 65 8.12 7.12 6.87
CA GLN A 65 9.15 6.09 6.77
C GLN A 65 9.32 5.30 8.07
N GLU A 66 9.29 5.96 9.23
CA GLU A 66 9.37 5.30 10.54
C GLU A 66 8.20 4.32 10.72
N MET A 67 7.00 4.74 10.31
CA MET A 67 5.82 3.89 10.38
C MET A 67 5.87 2.73 9.39
N PHE A 68 6.50 2.91 8.23
CA PHE A 68 6.70 1.83 7.27
C PHE A 68 7.68 0.80 7.81
N VAL A 69 8.80 1.23 8.38
CA VAL A 69 9.77 0.35 9.04
C VAL A 69 9.11 -0.41 10.19
N ALA A 70 8.36 0.28 11.05
CA ALA A 70 7.65 -0.34 12.17
C ALA A 70 6.62 -1.37 11.70
N ALA A 71 5.81 -1.04 10.68
CA ALA A 71 4.84 -1.96 10.10
C ALA A 71 5.51 -3.17 9.46
N PHE A 72 6.59 -2.94 8.71
CA PHE A 72 7.35 -4.00 8.05
C PHE A 72 7.94 -4.97 9.07
N HIS A 73 8.63 -4.44 10.09
CA HIS A 73 9.20 -5.23 11.18
C HIS A 73 8.13 -6.00 11.95
N ASN A 74 6.96 -5.38 12.19
CA ASN A 74 5.86 -6.05 12.87
C ASN A 74 5.28 -7.20 12.03
N GLY A 75 5.25 -7.05 10.70
CA GLY A 75 4.75 -8.06 9.79
C GLY A 75 5.70 -9.23 9.51
N LEU A 76 7.00 -9.11 9.81
CA LEU A 76 7.96 -10.20 9.62
C LEU A 76 7.64 -11.41 10.50
N ARG A 77 7.89 -12.61 9.95
CA ARG A 77 7.95 -13.82 10.78
C ARG A 77 9.24 -13.83 11.59
N ALA A 78 9.24 -14.56 12.71
CA ALA A 78 10.46 -14.81 13.47
C ALA A 78 11.53 -15.49 12.59
N GLY A 79 12.78 -15.08 12.73
CA GLY A 79 13.92 -15.61 11.99
C GLY A 79 15.05 -14.61 11.83
N HIS A 80 16.14 -15.04 11.21
CA HIS A 80 17.40 -14.30 11.14
C HIS A 80 17.29 -12.87 10.63
N PHE A 81 16.44 -12.61 9.63
CA PHE A 81 16.29 -11.26 9.10
C PHE A 81 15.60 -10.32 10.10
N ASN A 82 14.57 -10.80 10.80
CA ASN A 82 13.89 -10.03 11.85
C ASN A 82 14.84 -9.75 13.01
N GLU A 83 15.62 -10.74 13.44
CA GLU A 83 16.66 -10.59 14.47
C GLU A 83 17.73 -9.57 14.06
N SER A 84 18.19 -9.61 12.81
CA SER A 84 19.18 -8.66 12.28
C SER A 84 18.66 -7.22 12.29
N LEU A 85 17.38 -7.01 11.94
CA LEU A 85 16.76 -5.69 11.99
C LEU A 85 16.57 -5.19 13.43
N ALA A 86 16.28 -6.08 14.38
CA ALA A 86 16.21 -5.71 15.79
C ALA A 86 17.57 -5.28 16.35
N GLN A 87 18.65 -5.96 15.95
CA GLN A 87 20.02 -5.62 16.36
C GLN A 87 20.53 -4.33 15.70
N LYS A 88 20.21 -4.13 14.42
CA LYS A 88 20.58 -2.93 13.67
C LYS A 88 19.32 -2.33 13.04
N PRO A 89 18.61 -1.45 13.75
CA PRO A 89 17.42 -0.80 13.21
C PRO A 89 17.71 -0.11 11.87
N ALA A 90 16.72 -0.14 10.98
CA ALA A 90 16.74 0.62 9.74
C ALA A 90 15.98 1.93 9.93
N SER A 91 16.44 3.02 9.31
CA SER A 91 15.75 4.31 9.37
C SER A 91 14.65 4.45 8.30
N ALA A 92 14.77 3.69 7.21
CA ALA A 92 13.89 3.77 6.05
C ALA A 92 13.80 2.43 5.30
N MET A 93 12.75 2.26 4.50
CA MET A 93 12.55 1.06 3.66
C MET A 93 13.68 0.82 2.66
N GLN A 94 14.36 1.87 2.20
CA GLN A 94 15.51 1.74 1.30
C GLN A 94 16.67 0.95 1.90
N GLU A 95 16.91 1.09 3.21
CA GLU A 95 17.92 0.28 3.89
C GLU A 95 17.48 -1.17 4.02
N ILE A 96 16.21 -1.42 4.33
CA ILE A 96 15.63 -2.77 4.40
C ILE A 96 15.78 -3.47 3.04
N ASN A 97 15.43 -2.80 1.94
CA ASN A 97 15.56 -3.32 0.58
C ASN A 97 17.00 -3.67 0.19
N LYS A 98 18.02 -3.04 0.80
CA LYS A 98 19.44 -3.35 0.54
C LYS A 98 19.95 -4.54 1.36
N ARG A 99 19.26 -4.89 2.45
CA ARG A 99 19.67 -5.92 3.40
C ARG A 99 18.94 -7.25 3.18
N ALA A 100 17.72 -7.20 2.65
CA ALA A 100 16.88 -8.35 2.31
C ALA A 100 17.42 -9.09 1.08
#